data_AF-A0A7W0GN93-F1
#
_entry.id   AF-A0A7W0GN93-F1
#
_cell.length_a   1.000
_cell.length_b   1.000
_cell.length_c   1.000
_cell.angle_alpha   90.00
_cell.angle_beta   90.00
_cell.angle_gamma   90.00
#
_symmetry.space_group_name_H-M   'P 1'
#
loop_
_entity.id
_entity.type
_entity.pdbx_description
1 polymer ?
#
loop_
_entity_poly.entity_id
_entity_poly.type
_entity_poly.pdbx_seq_one_letter_code
_entity_poly.pdbx_strand_id
1 'polypeptide(L)'
;MQNTPRTRRLGLSLAIVGLLAASFSMPAYPGSPAPKKAPAKQPGKSKPKPMSRDQLRSCMDQQDRLMVMRENVLKEQTSLDQQRAEVKSMDADLERKRAALDPADAVAKQALQDEETRRNQIGDTYNARLPGLKQQGATLDKERQSWVERCADKDFDEIDEAAIKRERQRAAQAAGTKTPAK
;
A
#
# COMPACT_ATOMS: atom_id res chain seq x y z
N MET A 1 -2.17 -7.97 -42.83
CA MET A 1 -1.61 -7.08 -41.81
C MET A 1 -1.44 -7.90 -40.52
N GLN A 2 -0.20 -8.22 -40.15
CA GLN A 2 0.09 -9.02 -38.95
C GLN A 2 0.13 -8.07 -37.74
N ASN A 3 -0.97 -7.96 -36.99
CA ASN A 3 -1.01 -7.27 -35.71
C ASN A 3 -0.32 -8.15 -34.66
N THR A 4 0.99 -7.97 -34.46
CA THR A 4 1.67 -8.55 -33.31
C THR A 4 1.15 -7.89 -32.02
N PRO A 5 0.62 -8.66 -31.04
CA PRO A 5 0.18 -8.10 -29.77
C PRO A 5 1.37 -7.45 -29.06
N ARG A 6 1.21 -6.17 -28.68
CA ARG A 6 2.18 -5.47 -27.85
C ARG A 6 1.97 -5.93 -26.41
N THR A 7 3.00 -6.51 -25.82
CA THR A 7 3.01 -6.88 -24.40
C THR A 7 3.47 -5.67 -23.58
N ARG A 8 2.67 -5.28 -22.59
CA ARG A 8 3.08 -4.27 -21.58
C ARG A 8 3.36 -4.96 -20.25
N ARG A 9 4.26 -4.34 -19.50
CA ARG A 9 4.47 -4.63 -18.08
C ARG A 9 3.61 -3.70 -17.25
N LEU A 10 3.11 -4.18 -16.12
CA LEU A 10 2.43 -3.36 -15.12
C LEU A 10 3.47 -2.54 -14.31
N GLY A 11 4.35 -1.81 -15.00
CA GLY A 11 5.49 -1.12 -14.40
C GLY A 11 5.11 0.24 -13.84
N LEU A 12 4.85 0.34 -12.54
CA LEU A 12 4.90 1.62 -11.82
C LEU A 12 6.38 1.94 -11.55
N SER A 13 6.94 2.86 -12.33
CA SER A 13 8.35 3.25 -12.22
C SER A 13 8.60 4.05 -10.94
N LEU A 14 9.08 3.39 -9.89
CA LEU A 14 9.80 4.07 -8.81
C LEU A 14 11.27 4.22 -9.24
N ALA A 15 11.64 5.40 -9.74
CA ALA A 15 13.03 5.74 -10.01
C ALA A 15 13.76 5.93 -8.67
N ILE A 16 14.59 4.95 -8.30
CA ILE A 16 15.55 5.06 -7.20
C ILE A 16 16.76 5.85 -7.70
N VAL A 17 16.96 7.03 -7.12
CA VAL A 17 18.19 7.81 -7.20
C VAL A 17 19.18 7.27 -6.16
N GLY A 18 20.42 6.99 -6.58
CA GLY A 18 21.54 6.59 -5.71
C GLY A 18 22.67 5.95 -6.54
N LEU A 19 23.60 6.70 -7.14
CA LEU A 19 24.80 7.38 -6.60
C LEU A 19 25.97 6.42 -6.23
N LEU A 20 27.11 6.63 -6.92
CA LEU A 20 28.53 6.35 -6.59
C LEU A 20 29.18 4.95 -6.77
N ALA A 21 29.95 4.85 -7.85
CA ALA A 21 31.41 4.58 -7.93
C ALA A 21 32.06 3.43 -7.13
N ALA A 22 32.69 2.49 -7.85
CA ALA A 22 34.08 2.08 -7.65
C ALA A 22 34.56 1.18 -8.80
N SER A 23 35.52 1.68 -9.58
CA SER A 23 36.21 0.97 -10.66
C SER A 23 37.29 0.07 -10.07
N PHE A 24 37.14 -1.25 -10.15
CA PHE A 24 38.24 -2.19 -9.92
C PHE A 24 38.82 -2.65 -11.26
N SER A 25 40.05 -2.22 -11.54
CA SER A 25 40.91 -2.76 -12.60
C SER A 25 41.49 -4.10 -12.16
N MET A 26 41.41 -5.13 -13.00
CA MET A 26 42.15 -6.39 -12.86
C MET A 26 43.23 -6.52 -13.96
N PRO A 27 44.38 -7.17 -13.67
CA PRO A 27 45.50 -7.32 -14.60
C PRO A 27 45.28 -8.43 -15.64
N ALA A 28 45.86 -8.21 -16.82
CA ALA A 28 45.86 -9.13 -17.95
C ALA A 28 46.94 -10.22 -17.80
N TYR A 29 46.55 -11.48 -18.03
CA TYR A 29 47.47 -12.60 -18.31
C TYR A 29 47.39 -12.98 -19.80
N PRO A 30 48.52 -13.23 -20.49
CA PRO A 30 48.54 -13.74 -21.85
C PRO A 30 48.49 -15.28 -21.84
N GLY A 31 47.47 -15.86 -22.47
CA GLY A 31 47.31 -17.31 -22.68
C GLY A 31 46.87 -17.62 -24.11
N SER A 32 47.58 -18.54 -24.74
CA SER A 32 47.60 -18.90 -26.18
C SER A 32 46.24 -19.22 -26.85
N PRO A 33 46.14 -19.10 -28.19
CA PRO A 33 44.89 -19.29 -28.93
C PRO A 33 44.60 -20.78 -29.20
N ALA A 34 43.48 -21.27 -28.65
CA ALA A 34 42.88 -22.57 -29.00
C ALA A 34 41.72 -22.38 -30.01
N PRO A 35 41.39 -23.40 -30.83
CA PRO A 35 40.69 -23.21 -32.10
C PRO A 35 39.21 -22.85 -31.92
N LYS A 36 38.75 -21.92 -32.76
CA LYS A 36 37.36 -21.45 -32.84
C LYS A 36 36.43 -22.59 -33.26
N LYS A 37 35.78 -23.23 -32.29
CA LYS A 37 34.52 -23.95 -32.52
C LYS A 37 33.39 -22.91 -32.60
N ALA A 38 32.61 -22.98 -33.68
CA ALA A 38 31.45 -22.13 -33.89
C ALA A 38 30.50 -22.21 -32.67
N PRO A 39 29.92 -21.08 -32.22
CA PRO A 39 28.97 -21.12 -31.11
C PRO A 39 27.75 -21.93 -31.53
N ALA A 40 27.50 -23.02 -30.81
CA ALA A 40 26.24 -23.73 -30.87
C ALA A 40 25.11 -22.73 -30.59
N LYS A 41 24.14 -22.64 -31.50
CA LYS A 41 22.89 -21.90 -31.30
C LYS A 41 22.29 -22.33 -29.97
N GLN A 42 22.33 -21.44 -28.98
CA GLN A 42 21.55 -21.64 -27.76
C GLN A 42 20.07 -21.73 -28.17
N PRO A 43 19.31 -22.73 -27.69
CA PRO A 43 17.88 -22.75 -27.89
C PRO A 43 17.32 -21.46 -27.29
N GLY A 44 16.70 -20.64 -28.14
CA GLY A 44 16.17 -19.34 -27.73
C GLY A 44 15.25 -19.52 -26.55
N LYS A 45 15.56 -18.84 -25.43
CA LYS A 45 14.66 -18.73 -24.27
C LYS A 45 13.30 -18.28 -24.79
N SER A 46 12.34 -19.20 -24.86
CA SER A 46 10.95 -18.87 -25.15
C SER A 46 10.53 -17.81 -24.14
N LYS A 47 10.13 -16.63 -24.62
CA LYS A 47 9.65 -15.55 -23.75
C LYS A 47 8.56 -16.12 -22.84
N PRO A 48 8.53 -15.78 -21.54
CA PRO A 48 7.45 -16.18 -20.65
C PRO A 48 6.11 -15.83 -21.31
N LYS A 49 5.16 -16.78 -21.28
CA LYS A 49 3.82 -16.51 -21.79
C LYS A 49 3.21 -15.36 -20.98
N PRO A 50 2.61 -14.33 -21.61
CA PRO A 50 1.88 -13.29 -20.89
C PRO A 50 0.78 -13.91 -20.02
N MET A 51 0.42 -13.23 -18.92
CA MET A 51 -0.67 -13.69 -18.05
C MET A 51 -1.97 -13.85 -18.85
N SER A 52 -2.80 -14.81 -18.47
CA SER A 52 -4.10 -14.97 -19.09
C SER A 52 -5.01 -13.79 -18.75
N ARG A 53 -6.04 -13.57 -19.56
CA ARG A 53 -7.08 -12.59 -19.29
C ARG A 53 -7.72 -12.74 -17.90
N ASP A 54 -7.94 -13.97 -17.43
CA ASP A 54 -8.52 -14.21 -16.11
C ASP A 54 -7.53 -13.89 -14.98
N GLN A 55 -6.25 -14.18 -15.17
CA GLN A 55 -5.19 -13.75 -14.24
C GLN A 55 -5.09 -12.22 -14.19
N LEU A 56 -5.16 -11.55 -15.35
CA LEU A 56 -5.16 -10.09 -15.43
C LEU A 56 -6.36 -9.49 -14.70
N ARG A 57 -7.56 -10.04 -14.89
CA ARG A 57 -8.76 -9.60 -14.18
C ARG A 57 -8.59 -9.73 -12.67
N SER A 58 -8.11 -10.88 -12.19
CA SER A 58 -7.85 -11.10 -10.77
C SER A 58 -6.81 -10.12 -10.21
N CYS A 59 -5.74 -9.83 -10.96
CA CYS A 59 -4.73 -8.85 -10.55
C CYS A 59 -5.29 -7.42 -10.45
N MET A 60 -6.18 -7.03 -11.37
CA MET A 60 -6.84 -5.72 -11.32
C MET A 60 -7.83 -5.64 -10.15
N ASP A 61 -8.61 -6.70 -9.89
CA ASP A 61 -9.54 -6.74 -8.76
C ASP A 61 -8.81 -6.72 -7.41
N GLN A 62 -7.68 -7.43 -7.32
CA GLN A 62 -6.79 -7.37 -6.15
C GLN A 62 -6.20 -5.97 -5.96
N GLN A 63 -5.82 -5.29 -7.04
CA GLN A 63 -5.33 -3.91 -6.97
C GLN A 63 -6.39 -2.95 -6.42
N ASP A 64 -7.65 -3.05 -6.87
CA ASP A 64 -8.74 -2.22 -6.34
C ASP A 64 -8.95 -2.49 -4.84
N ARG A 65 -8.95 -3.76 -4.43
CA ARG A 65 -9.10 -4.16 -3.02
C ARG A 65 -7.97 -3.57 -2.17
N LEU A 66 -6.73 -3.62 -2.64
CA LEU A 66 -5.58 -3.04 -1.96
C LEU A 66 -5.70 -1.53 -1.79
N MET A 67 -6.26 -0.82 -2.77
CA MET A 67 -6.53 0.62 -2.66
C MET A 67 -7.55 0.90 -1.55
N VAL A 68 -8.66 0.17 -1.52
CA VAL A 68 -9.68 0.31 -0.46
C VAL A 68 -9.10 -0.03 0.93
N MET A 69 -8.30 -1.10 1.04
CA MET A 69 -7.65 -1.45 2.30
C MET A 69 -6.69 -0.34 2.77
N ARG A 70 -5.91 0.24 1.85
CA ARG A 70 -5.02 1.36 2.15
C ARG A 70 -5.79 2.59 2.63
N GLU A 71 -6.89 2.95 1.97
CA GLU A 71 -7.74 4.06 2.37
C GLU A 71 -8.31 3.85 3.79
N ASN A 72 -8.76 2.64 4.10
CA ASN A 72 -9.26 2.31 5.44
C ASN A 72 -8.17 2.43 6.52
N VAL A 73 -6.96 1.93 6.25
CA VAL A 73 -5.82 2.08 7.18
C VAL A 73 -5.48 3.55 7.40
N LEU A 74 -5.44 4.37 6.34
CA LEU A 74 -5.17 5.81 6.44
C LEU A 74 -6.26 6.56 7.21
N LYS A 75 -7.52 6.20 7.00
CA LYS A 75 -8.65 6.77 7.75
C LYS A 75 -8.54 6.45 9.24
N GLU A 76 -8.25 5.20 9.59
CA GLU A 76 -8.08 4.78 10.98
C GLU A 76 -6.88 5.47 11.64
N GLN A 77 -5.73 5.53 10.95
CA GLN A 77 -4.56 6.27 11.39
C GLN A 77 -4.89 7.73 11.67
N THR A 78 -5.58 8.41 10.75
CA THR A 78 -5.97 9.81 10.90
C THR A 78 -6.90 10.02 12.11
N SER A 79 -7.86 9.11 12.30
CA SER A 79 -8.76 9.15 13.46
C SER A 79 -8.00 8.98 14.78
N LEU A 80 -7.01 8.08 14.84
CA LEU A 80 -6.19 7.87 16.02
C LEU A 80 -5.23 9.03 16.28
N ASP A 81 -4.71 9.67 15.24
CA ASP A 81 -3.88 10.88 15.38
C ASP A 81 -4.68 12.05 15.97
N GLN A 82 -5.96 12.19 15.57
CA GLN A 82 -6.87 13.17 16.16
C GLN A 82 -7.13 12.88 17.65
N GLN A 83 -7.41 11.62 18.02
CA GLN A 83 -7.61 11.25 19.43
C GLN A 83 -6.35 11.48 20.27
N ARG A 84 -5.17 11.18 19.72
CA ARG A 84 -3.90 11.45 20.39
C ARG A 84 -3.68 12.95 20.60
N ALA A 85 -4.03 13.77 19.60
CA ALA A 85 -3.94 15.22 19.71
C ALA A 85 -4.92 15.78 20.77
N GLU A 86 -6.14 15.23 20.83
CA GLU A 86 -7.14 15.57 21.85
C GLU A 86 -6.62 15.27 23.25
N VAL A 87 -6.12 14.05 23.50
CA VAL A 87 -5.53 13.67 24.80
C VAL A 87 -4.39 14.61 25.19
N LYS A 88 -3.49 14.94 24.25
CA LYS A 88 -2.39 15.87 24.51
C LYS A 88 -2.88 17.29 24.86
N SER A 89 -3.95 17.76 24.21
CA SER A 89 -4.57 19.05 24.54
C SER A 89 -5.17 19.02 25.95
N MET A 90 -5.90 17.94 26.28
CA MET A 90 -6.49 17.77 27.61
C MET A 90 -5.41 17.70 28.70
N ASP A 91 -4.28 17.02 28.44
CA ASP A 91 -3.17 16.96 29.39
C ASP A 91 -2.62 18.37 29.71
N ALA A 92 -2.43 19.20 28.68
CA ALA A 92 -1.97 20.57 28.86
C ALA A 92 -3.00 21.44 29.60
N ASP A 93 -4.30 21.23 29.36
CA ASP A 93 -5.38 21.98 30.01
C ASP A 93 -5.53 21.57 31.48
N LEU A 94 -5.50 20.27 31.77
CA LEU A 94 -5.52 19.71 33.11
C LEU A 94 -4.33 20.22 33.93
N GLU A 95 -3.15 20.30 33.34
CA GLU A 95 -1.97 20.83 34.04
C GLU A 95 -2.13 22.30 34.45
N ARG A 96 -2.67 23.13 33.55
CA ARG A 96 -2.97 24.54 33.88
C ARG A 96 -4.03 24.65 34.97
N LYS A 97 -5.08 23.80 34.91
CA LYS A 97 -6.14 23.77 35.92
C LYS A 97 -5.62 23.33 37.28
N ARG A 98 -4.75 22.32 37.36
CA ARG A 98 -4.08 21.90 38.60
C ARG A 98 -3.24 23.02 39.20
N ALA A 99 -2.47 23.73 38.39
CA ALA A 99 -1.61 24.82 38.85
C ALA A 99 -2.42 26.01 39.42
N ALA A 100 -3.64 26.22 38.92
CA ALA A 100 -4.53 27.30 39.36
C ALA A 100 -5.54 26.89 40.45
N LEU A 101 -5.53 25.62 40.89
CA LEU A 101 -6.54 25.07 41.77
C LEU A 101 -6.38 25.57 43.21
N ASP A 102 -7.43 26.17 43.77
CA ASP A 102 -7.53 26.42 45.21
C ASP A 102 -7.79 25.09 45.95
N PRO A 103 -6.92 24.67 46.89
CA PRO A 103 -7.13 23.46 47.68
C PRO A 103 -8.41 23.48 48.55
N ALA A 104 -9.03 24.63 48.79
CA ALA A 104 -10.31 24.71 49.51
C ALA A 104 -11.54 24.54 48.60
N ASP A 105 -11.38 24.68 47.28
CA ASP A 105 -12.49 24.60 46.33
C ASP A 105 -12.82 23.14 45.96
N ALA A 106 -13.81 22.57 46.66
CA ALA A 106 -14.27 21.20 46.43
C ALA A 106 -14.93 21.01 45.05
N VAL A 107 -15.57 22.06 44.50
CA VAL A 107 -16.26 21.98 43.20
C VAL A 107 -15.23 21.93 42.08
N ALA A 108 -14.21 22.79 42.14
CA ALA A 108 -13.12 22.80 41.16
C ALA A 108 -12.32 21.48 41.17
N LYS A 109 -12.11 20.88 42.36
CA LYS A 109 -11.49 19.55 42.48
C LYS A 109 -12.28 18.47 41.76
N GLN A 110 -13.60 18.42 42.00
CA GLN A 110 -14.46 17.43 41.36
C GLN A 110 -14.46 17.60 39.84
N ALA A 111 -14.58 18.84 39.35
CA ALA A 111 -14.55 19.12 37.92
C ALA A 111 -13.24 18.67 37.26
N LEU A 112 -12.10 18.87 37.94
CA LEU A 112 -10.80 18.39 37.47
C LEU A 112 -10.75 16.85 37.40
N GLN A 113 -11.25 16.16 38.43
CA GLN A 113 -11.29 14.70 38.46
C GLN A 113 -12.20 14.11 37.36
N ASP A 114 -13.32 14.76 37.06
CA ASP A 114 -14.22 14.37 35.97
C ASP A 114 -13.53 14.51 34.60
N GLU A 115 -12.77 15.59 34.41
CA GLU A 115 -12.01 15.82 33.18
C GLU A 115 -10.83 14.85 33.02
N GLU A 116 -10.13 14.53 34.11
CA GLU A 116 -9.12 13.47 34.13
C GLU A 116 -9.72 12.11 33.76
N THR A 117 -10.91 11.80 34.27
CA THR A 117 -11.64 10.57 33.94
C THR A 117 -11.99 10.54 32.45
N ARG A 118 -12.48 11.65 31.89
CA ARG A 118 -12.76 11.76 30.45
C ARG A 118 -11.48 11.60 29.62
N ARG A 119 -10.37 12.23 30.02
CA ARG A 119 -9.06 12.11 29.35
C ARG A 119 -8.62 10.64 29.32
N ASN A 120 -8.73 9.96 30.46
CA ASN A 120 -8.38 8.54 30.57
C ASN A 120 -9.25 7.66 29.65
N GLN A 121 -10.57 7.88 29.61
CA GLN A 121 -11.47 7.14 28.72
C GLN A 121 -11.12 7.29 27.23
N ILE A 122 -10.75 8.49 26.80
CA ILE A 122 -10.29 8.73 25.42
C ILE A 122 -8.96 8.02 25.18
N GLY A 123 -8.02 8.09 26.13
CA GLY A 123 -6.76 7.35 26.09
C GLY A 123 -6.94 5.84 26.01
N ASP A 124 -7.87 5.27 26.78
CA ASP A 124 -8.19 3.84 26.75
C ASP A 124 -8.80 3.43 25.42
N THR A 125 -9.69 4.25 24.87
CA THR A 125 -10.28 4.03 23.53
C THR A 125 -9.20 4.03 22.46
N TYR A 126 -8.26 4.98 22.50
CA TYR A 126 -7.11 5.04 21.60
C TYR A 126 -6.27 3.76 21.71
N ASN A 127 -5.91 3.36 22.94
CA ASN A 127 -5.10 2.18 23.20
C ASN A 127 -5.77 0.88 22.74
N ALA A 128 -7.09 0.76 22.93
CA ALA A 128 -7.87 -0.40 22.50
C ALA A 128 -7.92 -0.56 20.97
N ARG A 129 -7.81 0.53 20.21
CA ARG A 129 -7.84 0.52 18.74
C ARG A 129 -6.49 0.26 18.08
N LEU A 130 -5.38 0.56 18.78
CA LEU A 130 -4.03 0.38 18.25
C LEU A 130 -3.73 -1.05 17.74
N PRO A 131 -4.12 -2.14 18.42
CA PRO A 131 -3.92 -3.50 17.90
C PRO A 131 -4.63 -3.72 16.56
N GLY A 132 -5.85 -3.19 16.41
CA GLY A 132 -6.63 -3.29 15.19
C GLY A 132 -5.93 -2.61 14.01
N LEU A 133 -5.46 -1.37 14.19
CA LEU A 133 -4.70 -0.67 13.15
C LEU A 133 -3.41 -1.43 12.78
N LYS A 134 -2.67 -1.94 13.75
CA LYS A 134 -1.46 -2.74 13.50
C LYS A 134 -1.77 -4.00 12.66
N GLN A 135 -2.85 -4.70 13.00
CA GLN A 135 -3.28 -5.88 12.25
C GLN A 135 -3.72 -5.54 10.82
N GLN A 136 -4.45 -4.43 10.63
CA GLN A 136 -4.84 -3.97 9.31
C GLN A 136 -3.62 -3.62 8.45
N GLY A 137 -2.63 -2.92 9.02
CA GLY A 137 -1.36 -2.62 8.36
C GLY A 137 -0.60 -3.88 7.94
N ALA A 138 -0.42 -4.83 8.86
CA ALA A 138 0.24 -6.10 8.56
C ALA A 138 -0.49 -6.90 7.47
N THR A 139 -1.83 -6.88 7.48
CA THR A 139 -2.66 -7.53 6.45
C THR A 139 -2.48 -6.85 5.09
N LEU A 140 -2.51 -5.51 5.05
CA LEU A 140 -2.27 -4.75 3.82
C LEU A 140 -0.89 -5.04 3.23
N ASP A 141 0.15 -5.10 4.07
CA ASP A 141 1.51 -5.39 3.62
C ASP A 141 1.62 -6.79 3.04
N LYS A 142 1.04 -7.78 3.71
CA LYS A 142 1.01 -9.17 3.22
C LYS A 142 0.28 -9.28 1.88
N GLU A 143 -0.91 -8.69 1.76
CA GLU A 143 -1.69 -8.71 0.52
C GLU A 143 -0.96 -7.96 -0.60
N ARG A 144 -0.27 -6.85 -0.28
CA ARG A 144 0.55 -6.13 -1.25
C ARG A 144 1.72 -6.97 -1.74
N GLN A 145 2.45 -7.65 -0.87
CA GLN A 145 3.55 -8.56 -1.26
C GLN A 145 3.04 -9.68 -2.16
N SER A 146 1.93 -10.31 -1.76
CA SER A 146 1.21 -11.34 -2.52
C SER A 146 0.83 -10.86 -3.93
N TRP A 147 0.35 -9.62 -4.05
CA TRP A 147 0.06 -8.99 -5.34
C TRP A 147 1.32 -8.70 -6.15
N VAL A 148 2.38 -8.15 -5.54
CA VAL A 148 3.64 -7.86 -6.23
C VAL A 148 4.22 -9.13 -6.88
N GLU A 149 4.28 -10.23 -6.12
CA GLU A 149 4.81 -11.50 -6.62
C GLU A 149 4.04 -12.06 -7.82
N ARG A 150 2.71 -11.90 -7.79
CA ARG A 150 1.82 -12.48 -8.81
C ARG A 150 1.54 -11.57 -9.99
N CYS A 151 1.57 -10.25 -9.80
CA CYS A 151 0.95 -9.30 -10.73
C CYS A 151 1.89 -8.20 -11.24
N ALA A 152 2.69 -7.58 -10.37
CA ALA A 152 3.34 -6.29 -10.68
C ALA A 152 4.27 -6.34 -11.91
N ASP A 153 5.12 -7.36 -12.01
CA ASP A 153 6.14 -7.45 -13.08
C ASP A 153 5.77 -8.42 -14.20
N LYS A 154 4.50 -8.84 -14.27
CA LYS A 154 4.05 -9.80 -15.28
C LYS A 154 3.62 -9.09 -16.57
N ASP A 155 4.04 -9.65 -17.71
CA ASP A 155 3.59 -9.22 -19.02
C ASP A 155 2.13 -9.64 -19.23
N PHE A 156 1.33 -8.82 -19.91
CA PHE A 156 -0.05 -9.11 -20.29
C PHE A 156 -0.35 -8.61 -21.72
N ASP A 157 -1.45 -9.07 -22.30
CA ASP A 157 -1.93 -8.61 -23.60
C ASP A 157 -2.77 -7.31 -23.44
N GLU A 158 -2.39 -6.24 -24.16
CA GLU A 158 -3.11 -4.96 -24.17
C GLU A 158 -4.58 -5.11 -24.63
N ILE A 159 -4.88 -6.09 -25.50
CA ILE A 159 -6.25 -6.35 -25.96
C ILE A 159 -7.10 -6.90 -24.81
N ASP A 160 -6.54 -7.80 -24.01
CA ASP A 160 -7.21 -8.36 -22.84
C ASP A 160 -7.47 -7.29 -21.78
N GLU A 161 -6.48 -6.43 -21.51
CA GLU A 161 -6.63 -5.29 -20.60
C GLU A 161 -7.77 -4.36 -21.05
N ALA A 162 -7.80 -3.99 -22.33
CA ALA A 162 -8.83 -3.12 -22.87
C ALA A 162 -10.22 -3.76 -22.82
N ALA A 163 -10.32 -5.08 -23.06
CA ALA A 163 -11.56 -5.82 -22.93
C ALA A 163 -12.06 -5.83 -21.48
N ILE A 164 -11.19 -6.15 -20.52
CA ILE A 164 -11.54 -6.15 -19.09
C ILE A 164 -11.99 -4.76 -18.62
N LYS A 165 -11.29 -3.69 -19.02
CA LYS A 165 -11.68 -2.31 -18.67
C LYS A 165 -13.07 -1.96 -19.18
N ARG A 166 -13.39 -2.31 -20.44
CA ARG A 166 -14.74 -2.09 -21.00
C ARG A 166 -15.80 -2.89 -20.27
N GLU A 167 -15.51 -4.14 -19.90
CA GLU A 167 -16.43 -4.98 -19.13
C GLU A 167 -16.73 -4.39 -17.75
N ARG A 168 -15.68 -3.95 -17.03
CA ARG A 168 -15.83 -3.30 -15.72
C ARG A 168 -16.62 -2.00 -15.80
N GLN A 169 -16.40 -1.18 -16.82
CA GLN A 169 -17.17 0.06 -17.05
C GLN A 169 -18.65 -0.24 -17.30
N ARG A 170 -18.97 -1.22 -18.16
CA ARG A 170 -20.36 -1.64 -18.42
C ARG A 170 -21.03 -2.18 -17.16
N ALA A 171 -20.32 -2.99 -16.37
CA ALA A 171 -20.83 -3.52 -15.11
C ALA A 171 -21.13 -2.40 -14.10
N ALA A 172 -20.23 -1.41 -13.98
CA ALA A 172 -20.44 -0.25 -13.11
C ALA A 172 -21.64 0.60 -13.56
N GLN A 173 -21.80 0.83 -14.86
CA GLN A 173 -22.96 1.55 -15.42
C GLN A 173 -24.27 0.81 -15.14
N ALA A 174 -24.30 -0.50 -15.36
CA ALA A 174 -25.47 -1.34 -15.10
C ALA A 174 -25.82 -1.43 -13.59
N ALA A 175 -24.82 -1.34 -12.71
CA ALA A 175 -25.03 -1.26 -11.27
C ALA A 175 -25.61 0.10 -10.85
N GLY A 176 -25.12 1.20 -11.44
CA GLY A 176 -25.60 2.56 -11.17
C GLY A 176 -27.04 2.81 -11.63
N THR A 177 -27.49 2.16 -12.71
CA THR A 177 -28.88 2.27 -13.19
C THR A 177 -29.89 1.47 -12.36
N LYS A 178 -29.44 0.67 -11.39
CA LYS A 178 -30.29 -0.18 -10.54
C LYS A 178 -30.58 0.41 -9.16
N THR A 179 -30.12 1.62 -8.84
CA THR A 179 -30.48 2.30 -7.59
C THR A 179 -31.84 2.98 -7.75
N PRO A 180 -32.95 2.47 -7.17
CA PRO A 180 -34.23 3.17 -7.22
C PRO A 180 -34.12 4.47 -6.43
N ALA A 181 -34.59 5.56 -7.03
CA ALA A 181 -34.80 6.82 -6.34
C ALA A 181 -35.74 6.57 -5.15
N LYS A 182 -35.26 6.89 -3.94
CA LYS A 182 -36.09 7.01 -2.74
C LYS A 182 -36.43 8.47 -2.52
#